data_AF-A0A847EP41-F1
#
_entry.id   AF-A0A847EP41-F1
#
_cell.length_a   1.000
_cell.length_b   1.000
_cell.length_c   1.000
_cell.angle_alpha   90.00
_cell.angle_beta   90.00
_cell.angle_gamma   90.00
#
_symmetry.space_group_name_H-M   'P 1'
#
loop_
_entity.id
_entity.type
_entity.pdbx_description
1 polymer ?
#
loop_
_entity_poly.entity_id
_entity_poly.type
_entity_poly.pdbx_seq_one_letter_code
_entity_poly.pdbx_strand_id
1 'polypeptide(L)'
;MPSVHLRARGVPDPIRAGLDALHERLEVPDGFPADVVAEAEAAASGVVLPERDLTDVPFVTIDPPGSTDLDQALYIERDGDGYRVLYAIADVARFVTPGGAIDREVHERGLTLYAPNARTPLHPPVLSEGAASLLPGQLRPALVWEHTLDARGEATASTVAAARVRSREQLTYAGVQEALDAGTASE
;
A
#
# COMPACT_ATOMS: atom_id res chain seq x y z
N MET A 1 -9.81 -37.17 -16.72
CA MET A 1 -8.89 -37.71 -15.69
C MET A 1 -9.32 -37.16 -14.35
N PRO A 2 -9.50 -37.98 -13.29
CA PRO A 2 -9.85 -37.44 -11.99
C PRO A 2 -8.68 -36.63 -11.45
N SER A 3 -8.93 -35.37 -11.08
CA SER A 3 -7.96 -34.50 -10.43
C SER A 3 -7.65 -35.02 -9.02
N VAL A 4 -6.41 -35.48 -8.82
CA VAL A 4 -5.91 -35.87 -7.49
C VAL A 4 -5.60 -34.60 -6.71
N HIS A 5 -6.38 -34.33 -5.67
CA HIS A 5 -6.12 -33.23 -4.75
C HIS A 5 -5.28 -33.76 -3.59
N LEU A 6 -3.99 -33.45 -3.58
CA LEU A 6 -3.10 -33.74 -2.46
C LEU A 6 -3.21 -32.59 -1.43
N ARG A 7 -3.75 -32.90 -0.25
CA ARG A 7 -3.71 -31.99 0.91
C ARG A 7 -2.54 -32.40 1.81
N ALA A 8 -1.45 -31.65 1.75
CA ALA A 8 -0.39 -31.74 2.76
C ALA A 8 -0.85 -31.02 4.04
N ARG A 9 -0.59 -31.61 5.22
CA ARG A 9 -0.97 -31.05 6.54
C ARG A 9 0.08 -30.08 7.11
N GLY A 10 0.92 -29.52 6.25
CA GLY A 10 2.03 -28.65 6.60
C GLY A 10 3.03 -28.54 5.45
N VAL A 11 3.96 -27.59 5.56
CA VAL A 11 5.08 -27.45 4.62
C VAL A 11 6.12 -28.54 4.93
N PRO A 12 6.42 -29.46 4.00
CA PRO A 12 7.45 -30.49 4.19
C PRO A 12 8.81 -29.90 4.56
N ASP A 13 9.55 -30.57 5.46
CA ASP A 13 10.85 -30.10 5.94
C ASP A 13 11.87 -29.79 4.83
N PRO A 14 11.98 -30.60 3.74
CA PRO A 14 12.88 -30.26 2.64
C PRO A 14 12.54 -28.95 1.94
N ILE A 15 11.25 -28.58 1.88
CA ILE A 15 10.82 -27.30 1.30
C ILE A 15 11.19 -26.16 2.24
N ARG A 16 10.96 -26.31 3.55
CA ARG A 16 11.34 -25.31 4.55
C ARG A 16 12.85 -25.05 4.53
N ALA A 17 13.65 -26.11 4.64
CA ALA A 17 15.10 -26.01 4.60
C ALA A 17 15.60 -25.40 3.28
N GLY A 18 14.93 -25.69 2.16
CA GLY A 18 15.22 -25.07 0.87
C GLY A 18 14.93 -23.57 0.85
N LEU A 19 13.83 -23.12 1.45
CA LEU A 19 13.51 -21.69 1.58
C LEU A 19 14.48 -20.97 2.50
N ASP A 20 14.87 -21.59 3.63
CA ASP A 20 15.85 -21.02 4.57
C ASP A 20 17.23 -20.87 3.90
N ALA A 21 17.67 -21.89 3.15
CA ALA A 21 18.92 -21.82 2.38
C ALA A 21 18.88 -20.77 1.25
N LEU A 22 17.72 -20.54 0.63
CA LEU A 22 17.54 -19.45 -0.33
C LEU A 22 17.61 -18.08 0.35
N HIS A 23 17.01 -17.94 1.53
CA HIS A 23 17.04 -16.71 2.31
C HIS A 23 18.48 -16.31 2.66
N GLU A 24 19.27 -17.25 3.18
CA GLU A 24 20.68 -17.02 3.51
C GLU A 24 21.53 -16.71 2.26
N ARG A 25 21.38 -17.51 1.20
CA ARG A 25 22.16 -17.34 -0.04
C ARG A 25 21.87 -16.04 -0.78
N LEU A 26 20.66 -15.52 -0.65
CA LEU A 26 20.25 -14.24 -1.24
C LEU A 26 20.48 -13.07 -0.28
N GLU A 27 21.06 -13.32 0.90
CA GLU A 27 21.37 -12.32 1.91
C GLU A 27 20.13 -11.46 2.25
N VAL A 28 18.97 -12.12 2.35
CA VAL A 28 17.70 -11.45 2.66
C VAL A 28 17.78 -10.90 4.10
N PRO A 29 17.48 -9.61 4.33
CA PRO A 29 17.54 -9.05 5.68
C PRO A 29 16.41 -9.58 6.58
N ASP A 30 16.74 -10.11 7.76
CA ASP A 30 15.73 -10.62 8.71
C ASP A 30 14.90 -9.52 9.39
N GLY A 31 15.55 -8.40 9.75
CA GLY A 31 14.95 -7.34 10.57
C GLY A 31 15.64 -6.01 10.37
N PHE A 32 15.13 -4.97 11.03
CA PHE A 32 15.66 -3.61 10.93
C PHE A 32 16.69 -3.33 12.02
N PRO A 33 17.80 -2.64 11.70
CA PRO A 33 18.71 -2.11 12.70
C PRO A 33 18.01 -1.22 13.75
N ALA A 34 18.54 -1.18 14.97
CA ALA A 34 17.89 -0.49 16.09
C ALA A 34 17.74 1.03 15.88
N ASP A 35 18.70 1.66 15.19
CA ASP A 35 18.63 3.08 14.81
C ASP A 35 17.54 3.33 13.76
N VAL A 36 17.34 2.42 12.81
CA VAL A 36 16.24 2.47 11.83
C VAL A 36 14.88 2.37 12.52
N VAL A 37 14.73 1.42 13.46
CA VAL A 37 13.49 1.28 14.23
C VAL A 37 13.19 2.54 15.04
N ALA A 38 14.19 3.07 15.75
CA ALA A 38 14.02 4.28 16.56
C ALA A 38 13.65 5.51 15.70
N GLU A 39 14.29 5.69 14.54
CA GLU A 39 13.92 6.76 13.60
C GLU A 39 12.50 6.58 13.07
N ALA A 40 12.10 5.36 12.74
CA ALA A 40 10.77 5.07 12.20
C ALA A 40 9.65 5.35 13.22
N GLU A 41 9.84 4.97 14.48
CA GLU A 41 8.90 5.29 15.55
C GLU A 41 8.78 6.82 15.77
N ALA A 42 9.91 7.53 15.77
CA ALA A 42 9.92 8.98 15.87
C ALA A 42 9.18 9.63 14.67
N ALA A 43 9.49 9.21 13.45
CA ALA A 43 8.86 9.71 12.23
C ALA A 43 7.35 9.44 12.20
N ALA A 44 6.92 8.23 12.61
CA ALA A 44 5.51 7.85 12.69
C ALA A 44 4.70 8.77 13.62
N SER A 45 5.29 9.17 14.76
CA SER A 45 4.63 10.04 15.75
C SER A 45 4.68 11.53 15.40
N GLY A 46 5.67 11.96 14.61
CA GLY A 46 5.98 13.37 14.36
C GLY A 46 5.57 13.89 12.99
N VAL A 47 4.85 13.10 12.18
CA VAL A 47 4.55 13.49 10.80
C VAL A 47 3.68 14.75 10.72
N VAL A 48 4.15 15.75 10.00
CA VAL A 48 3.37 16.95 9.68
C VAL A 48 2.52 16.67 8.45
N LEU A 49 1.19 16.74 8.58
CA LEU A 49 0.29 16.53 7.46
C LEU A 49 0.28 17.72 6.48
N PRO A 50 0.08 17.49 5.17
CA PRO A 50 -0.08 18.58 4.20
C PRO A 50 -1.27 19.50 4.50
N GLU A 51 -1.15 20.77 4.10
CA GLU A 51 -2.21 21.77 4.30
C GLU A 51 -3.44 21.53 3.42
N ARG A 52 -3.26 21.07 2.18
CA ARG A 52 -4.36 20.70 1.27
C ARG A 52 -5.18 19.58 1.89
N ASP A 53 -6.46 19.86 2.12
CA ASP A 53 -7.42 18.92 2.71
C ASP A 53 -8.23 18.24 1.62
N LEU A 54 -8.20 16.91 1.59
CA LEU A 54 -9.07 16.08 0.75
C LEU A 54 -9.77 15.01 1.59
N THR A 55 -9.97 15.26 2.89
CA THR A 55 -10.57 14.29 3.81
C THR A 55 -12.07 14.07 3.58
N ASP A 56 -12.72 14.98 2.87
CA ASP A 56 -14.13 14.83 2.45
C ASP A 56 -14.27 13.96 1.19
N VAL A 57 -13.20 13.76 0.42
CA VAL A 57 -13.21 12.89 -0.76
C VAL A 57 -13.41 11.43 -0.31
N PRO A 58 -14.37 10.68 -0.88
CA PRO A 58 -14.64 9.29 -0.55
C PRO A 58 -13.61 8.32 -1.12
N PHE A 59 -12.33 8.50 -0.77
CA PHE A 59 -11.30 7.54 -1.14
C PHE A 59 -11.61 6.15 -0.57
N VAL A 60 -11.40 5.13 -1.38
CA VAL A 60 -11.40 3.71 -0.96
C VAL A 60 -10.11 3.05 -1.38
N THR A 61 -9.68 2.03 -0.66
CA THR A 61 -8.62 1.12 -1.11
C THR A 61 -9.25 -0.20 -1.58
N ILE A 62 -8.59 -0.93 -2.48
CA ILE A 62 -9.06 -2.24 -2.96
C ILE A 62 -7.85 -3.17 -3.00
N ASP A 63 -7.81 -4.13 -2.07
CA ASP A 63 -6.62 -4.92 -1.80
C ASP A 63 -6.97 -6.40 -1.51
N PRO A 64 -6.00 -7.32 -1.50
CA PRO A 64 -6.23 -8.68 -1.00
C PRO A 64 -6.71 -8.69 0.46
N PRO A 65 -7.52 -9.68 0.88
CA PRO A 65 -7.97 -9.80 2.26
C PRO A 65 -6.79 -9.84 3.25
N GLY A 66 -6.87 -9.03 4.31
CA GLY A 66 -5.87 -8.97 5.37
C GLY A 66 -4.65 -8.09 5.08
N SER A 67 -4.62 -7.37 3.95
CA SER A 67 -3.55 -6.41 3.64
C SER A 67 -3.52 -5.27 4.66
N THR A 68 -2.33 -4.81 5.02
CA THR A 68 -2.11 -3.73 6.00
C THR A 68 -1.24 -2.61 5.43
N ASP A 69 -0.44 -2.91 4.42
CA ASP A 69 0.38 -2.02 3.58
C ASP A 69 -0.43 -1.43 2.43
N LEU A 70 -1.39 -0.56 2.76
CA LEU A 70 -2.31 0.04 1.78
C LEU A 70 -1.68 1.30 1.18
N ASP A 71 -0.99 1.13 0.06
CA ASP A 71 -0.20 2.20 -0.57
C ASP A 71 -1.03 3.15 -1.45
N GLN A 72 -2.26 2.76 -1.81
CA GLN A 72 -3.07 3.46 -2.79
C GLN A 72 -4.55 3.52 -2.40
N ALA A 73 -5.19 4.66 -2.69
CA ALA A 73 -6.63 4.84 -2.57
C ALA A 73 -7.14 5.62 -3.79
N LEU A 74 -8.38 5.36 -4.21
CA LEU A 74 -8.94 5.98 -5.40
C LEU A 74 -10.36 6.51 -5.16
N TYR A 75 -10.72 7.52 -5.94
CA TYR A 75 -12.07 8.03 -6.11
C TYR A 75 -12.26 8.46 -7.56
N ILE A 76 -13.42 8.15 -8.14
CA ILE A 76 -13.77 8.49 -9.51
C ILE A 76 -15.15 9.12 -9.48
N GLU A 77 -15.35 10.20 -10.23
CA GLU A 77 -16.66 10.82 -10.42
C GLU A 77 -16.84 11.31 -11.85
N ARG A 78 -18.09 11.58 -12.23
CA ARG A 78 -18.44 12.23 -13.50
C ARG A 78 -17.92 13.66 -13.53
N ASP A 79 -17.36 14.07 -14.67
CA ASP A 79 -17.04 15.46 -14.97
C ASP A 79 -17.52 15.78 -16.40
N GLY A 80 -18.74 16.30 -16.52
CA GLY A 80 -19.42 16.45 -17.80
C GLY A 80 -19.70 15.10 -18.47
N ASP A 81 -19.24 14.94 -19.71
CA ASP A 81 -19.29 13.66 -20.44
C ASP A 81 -18.12 12.72 -20.08
N GLY A 82 -17.08 13.24 -19.44
CA GLY A 82 -15.89 12.52 -19.00
C GLY A 82 -15.89 12.16 -17.51
N TYR A 83 -14.69 12.12 -16.94
CA TYR A 83 -14.47 11.70 -15.56
C TYR A 83 -13.36 12.49 -14.89
N ARG A 84 -13.48 12.67 -13.57
CA ARG A 84 -12.37 13.06 -12.72
C ARG A 84 -11.93 11.85 -11.90
N VAL A 85 -10.63 11.55 -11.92
CA VAL A 85 -10.01 10.49 -11.13
C VAL A 85 -9.06 11.11 -10.13
N LEU A 86 -9.32 10.88 -8.84
CA LEU A 86 -8.40 11.17 -7.75
C LEU A 86 -7.74 9.87 -7.31
N TYR A 87 -6.41 9.82 -7.39
CA TYR A 87 -5.61 8.65 -7.06
C TYR A 87 -4.54 9.04 -6.03
N ALA A 88 -4.79 8.67 -4.78
CA ALA A 88 -3.95 8.98 -3.64
C ALA A 88 -2.90 7.87 -3.44
N ILE A 89 -1.63 8.23 -3.48
CA ILE A 89 -0.50 7.35 -3.13
C ILE A 89 0.03 7.75 -1.76
N ALA A 90 0.27 6.78 -0.87
CA ALA A 90 0.87 7.03 0.44
C ALA A 90 2.17 7.85 0.31
N ASP A 91 2.27 8.97 1.02
CA ASP A 91 3.46 9.84 1.00
C ASP A 91 4.53 9.30 1.94
N VAL A 92 5.07 8.11 1.63
CA VAL A 92 6.09 7.43 2.46
C VAL A 92 7.35 8.28 2.60
N ALA A 93 7.72 9.02 1.54
CA ALA A 93 8.89 9.90 1.53
C ALA A 93 8.83 10.98 2.63
N ARG A 94 7.64 11.38 3.07
CA ARG A 94 7.47 12.33 4.18
C ARG A 94 7.96 11.81 5.53
N PHE A 95 8.09 10.49 5.69
CA PHE A 95 8.61 9.85 6.90
C PHE A 95 10.12 9.61 6.83
N VAL A 96 10.76 9.89 5.69
CA VAL A 96 12.17 9.56 5.44
C VAL A 96 12.99 10.84 5.37
N THR A 97 13.97 10.97 6.27
CA THR A 97 14.95 12.05 6.20
C THR A 97 16.08 11.64 5.25
N PRO A 98 16.40 12.43 4.20
CA PRO A 98 17.53 12.11 3.32
C PRO A 98 18.84 11.97 4.09
N GLY A 99 19.57 10.88 3.85
CA GLY A 99 20.77 10.50 4.58
C GLY A 99 20.54 9.93 5.99
N GLY A 100 19.28 9.81 6.45
CA GLY A 100 18.88 9.18 7.71
C GLY A 100 19.11 7.67 7.74
N ALA A 101 18.83 7.02 8.87
CA ALA A 101 18.95 5.57 9.02
C ALA A 101 17.93 4.83 8.14
N ILE A 102 16.67 5.28 8.13
CA ILE A 102 15.65 4.71 7.22
C ILE A 102 16.10 4.85 5.77
N ASP A 103 16.55 6.03 5.34
CA ASP A 103 16.97 6.29 3.96
C ASP A 103 18.10 5.34 3.52
N ARG A 104 19.13 5.16 4.36
CA ARG A 104 20.23 4.22 4.05
C ARG A 104 19.75 2.78 3.97
N GLU A 105 18.93 2.35 4.92
CA GLU A 105 18.40 0.98 4.98
C GLU A 105 17.51 0.66 3.77
N VAL A 106 16.61 1.56 3.37
CA VAL A 106 15.74 1.31 2.21
C VAL A 106 16.53 1.26 0.91
N HIS A 107 17.63 2.00 0.80
CA HIS A 107 18.55 1.90 -0.34
C HIS A 107 19.32 0.57 -0.36
N GLU A 108 19.69 0.05 0.81
CA GLU A 108 20.34 -1.26 0.93
C GLU A 108 19.37 -2.40 0.59
N ARG A 109 18.13 -2.33 1.08
CA ARG A 109 17.07 -3.31 0.79
C ARG A 109 16.58 -3.27 -0.66
N GLY A 110 16.36 -2.06 -1.19
CA GLY A 110 15.88 -1.79 -2.55
C GLY A 110 14.41 -2.14 -2.84
N LEU A 111 13.88 -3.23 -2.28
CA LEU A 111 12.52 -3.71 -2.51
C LEU A 111 11.95 -4.54 -1.35
N THR A 112 10.63 -4.69 -1.30
CA THR A 112 9.97 -5.67 -0.43
C THR A 112 10.06 -7.06 -1.07
N LEU A 113 10.61 -8.04 -0.36
CA LEU A 113 10.68 -9.43 -0.80
C LEU A 113 9.49 -10.23 -0.26
N TYR A 114 8.74 -10.87 -1.16
CA TYR A 114 7.62 -11.75 -0.82
C TYR A 114 8.03 -13.20 -1.06
N ALA A 115 8.37 -13.92 0.00
CA ALA A 115 8.61 -15.36 -0.02
C ALA A 115 7.32 -16.13 0.34
N PRO A 116 7.20 -17.42 -0.06
CA PRO A 116 6.02 -18.22 0.28
C PRO A 116 5.71 -18.34 1.78
N ASN A 117 6.72 -18.16 2.64
CA ASN A 117 6.62 -18.30 4.10
C ASN A 117 6.91 -17.00 4.88
N ALA A 118 7.35 -15.93 4.22
CA ALA A 118 7.79 -14.71 4.90
C ALA A 118 7.69 -13.49 3.97
N ARG A 119 7.45 -12.32 4.56
CA ARG A 119 7.60 -11.02 3.90
C ARG A 119 8.77 -10.29 4.54
N THR A 120 9.70 -9.81 3.73
CA THR A 120 10.78 -8.92 4.16
C THR A 120 10.47 -7.52 3.65
N PRO A 121 9.92 -6.63 4.49
CA PRO A 121 9.43 -5.33 4.04
C PRO A 121 10.59 -4.39 3.70
N LEU A 122 10.36 -3.50 2.73
CA LEU A 122 11.27 -2.41 2.39
C LEU A 122 11.38 -1.39 3.53
N HIS A 123 10.25 -1.01 4.11
CA HIS A 123 10.18 -0.04 5.22
C HIS A 123 9.79 -0.72 6.54
N PRO A 124 10.15 -0.15 7.70
CA PRO A 124 9.66 -0.63 8.98
C PRO A 124 8.13 -0.69 9.04
N PRO A 125 7.52 -1.78 9.55
CA PRO A 125 6.06 -1.95 9.59
C PRO A 125 5.30 -0.80 10.27
N VAL A 126 5.90 -0.14 11.28
CA VAL A 126 5.31 1.03 11.95
C VAL A 126 5.00 2.17 10.95
N LEU A 127 5.74 2.24 9.84
CA LEU A 127 5.49 3.15 8.73
C LEU A 127 4.59 2.49 7.68
N SER A 128 5.07 1.43 7.01
CA SER A 128 4.40 0.87 5.81
C SER A 128 3.03 0.26 6.09
N GLU A 129 2.83 -0.31 7.28
CA GLU A 129 1.57 -0.95 7.67
C GLU A 129 0.77 -0.08 8.66
N GLY A 130 1.28 1.11 8.96
CA GLY A 130 0.79 1.99 10.00
C GLY A 130 0.70 3.43 9.52
N ALA A 131 1.72 4.23 9.85
CA ALA A 131 1.69 5.68 9.72
C ALA A 131 1.55 6.19 8.28
N ALA A 132 2.05 5.44 7.29
CA ALA A 132 1.92 5.77 5.87
C ALA A 132 0.72 5.08 5.20
N SER A 133 0.36 3.88 5.67
CA SER A 133 -0.75 3.09 5.12
C SER A 133 -2.08 3.84 5.15
N LEU A 134 -2.81 3.82 4.03
CA LEU A 134 -4.10 4.48 3.82
C LEU A 134 -5.28 3.71 4.46
N LEU A 135 -5.08 3.25 5.70
CA LEU A 135 -6.08 2.54 6.50
C LEU A 135 -7.37 3.37 6.67
N PRO A 136 -8.54 2.71 6.68
CA PRO A 136 -9.83 3.39 6.74
C PRO A 136 -9.99 4.19 8.03
N GLY A 137 -10.59 5.38 7.91
CA GLY A 137 -10.87 6.30 9.01
C GLY A 137 -9.66 7.10 9.52
N GLN A 138 -8.46 6.84 9.02
CA GLN A 138 -7.23 7.46 9.54
C GLN A 138 -6.76 8.62 8.67
N LEU A 139 -6.29 9.71 9.30
CA LEU A 139 -5.66 10.82 8.60
C LEU A 139 -4.26 10.41 8.14
N ARG A 140 -4.00 10.56 6.84
CA ARG A 140 -2.73 10.16 6.23
C ARG A 140 -2.23 11.20 5.23
N PRO A 141 -0.90 11.40 5.13
CA PRO A 141 -0.33 12.18 4.06
C PRO A 141 -0.32 11.34 2.78
N ALA A 142 -0.72 11.94 1.66
CA ALA A 142 -0.70 11.30 0.36
C ALA A 142 -0.23 12.28 -0.72
N LEU A 143 0.43 11.74 -1.75
CA LEU A 143 0.57 12.40 -3.04
C LEU A 143 -0.67 12.05 -3.88
N VAL A 144 -1.53 13.03 -4.11
CA VAL A 144 -2.79 12.82 -4.83
C VAL A 144 -2.61 13.27 -6.28
N TRP A 145 -2.73 12.31 -7.18
CA TRP A 145 -2.87 12.54 -8.60
C TRP A 145 -4.33 12.87 -8.92
N GLU A 146 -4.54 13.95 -9.66
CA GLU A 146 -5.84 14.34 -10.19
C GLU A 146 -5.78 14.29 -11.71
N HIS A 147 -6.53 13.36 -12.29
CA HIS A 147 -6.66 13.19 -13.73
C HIS A 147 -8.04 13.65 -14.20
N THR A 148 -8.07 14.45 -15.25
CA THR A 148 -9.28 14.72 -16.03
C THR A 148 -9.28 13.81 -17.25
N LEU A 149 -10.34 13.04 -17.42
CA LEU A 149 -10.54 12.12 -18.53
C LEU A 149 -11.70 12.60 -19.41
N ASP A 150 -11.59 12.44 -20.72
CA ASP A 150 -12.70 12.69 -21.64
C ASP A 150 -13.76 11.58 -21.60
N ALA A 151 -14.81 11.68 -22.44
CA ALA A 151 -15.88 10.70 -22.53
C ALA A 151 -15.44 9.28 -22.94
N ARG A 152 -14.23 9.14 -23.50
CA ARG A 152 -13.64 7.84 -23.88
C ARG A 152 -12.71 7.29 -22.81
N GLY A 153 -12.47 8.05 -21.73
CA GLY A 153 -11.52 7.71 -20.69
C GLY A 153 -10.08 8.10 -21.04
N GLU A 154 -9.85 8.94 -22.05
CA GLU A 154 -8.51 9.42 -22.38
C GLU A 154 -8.12 10.59 -21.47
N ALA A 155 -6.93 10.54 -20.87
CA ALA A 155 -6.45 11.59 -19.98
C ALA A 155 -6.15 12.87 -20.77
N THR A 156 -6.81 13.97 -20.40
CA THR A 156 -6.64 15.30 -20.99
C THR A 156 -5.83 16.24 -20.11
N ALA A 157 -5.83 16.00 -18.79
CA ALA A 157 -4.99 16.71 -17.83
C ALA A 157 -4.59 15.79 -16.68
N SER A 158 -3.41 16.06 -16.10
CA SER A 158 -2.89 15.34 -14.94
C SER A 158 -2.12 16.32 -14.05
N THR A 159 -2.45 16.35 -12.77
CA THR A 159 -1.70 17.11 -11.75
C THR A 159 -1.40 16.23 -10.55
N VAL A 160 -0.40 16.59 -9.75
CA VAL A 160 -0.07 15.91 -8.50
C VAL A 160 0.23 16.93 -7.41
N ALA A 161 -0.30 16.70 -6.21
CA ALA A 161 -0.01 17.52 -5.04
C ALA A 161 -0.07 16.70 -3.75
N ALA A 162 0.73 17.10 -2.76
CA ALA A 162 0.60 16.56 -1.41
C ALA A 162 -0.72 17.03 -0.77
N ALA A 163 -1.45 16.11 -0.15
CA ALA A 163 -2.69 16.38 0.58
C ALA A 163 -2.78 15.48 1.81
N ARG A 164 -3.56 15.91 2.81
CA ARG A 164 -4.07 14.99 3.83
C ARG A 164 -5.36 14.34 3.33
N VAL A 165 -5.44 13.02 3.48
CA VAL A 165 -6.58 12.21 3.06
C VAL A 165 -7.11 11.39 4.22
N ARG A 166 -8.33 10.88 4.07
CA ARG A 166 -8.93 9.89 4.97
C ARG A 166 -9.66 8.86 4.12
N SER A 167 -9.07 7.68 3.95
CA SER A 167 -9.77 6.57 3.28
C SER A 167 -11.04 6.22 4.07
N ARG A 168 -12.14 5.96 3.38
CA ARG A 168 -13.42 5.61 4.01
C ARG A 168 -13.51 4.13 4.29
N GLU A 169 -13.04 3.31 3.35
CA GLU A 169 -13.22 1.86 3.39
C GLU A 169 -12.04 1.15 2.75
N GLN A 170 -11.68 0.01 3.34
CA GLN A 170 -10.77 -0.97 2.76
C GLN A 170 -11.61 -2.08 2.14
N LEU A 171 -11.68 -2.11 0.82
CA LEU A 171 -12.43 -3.08 0.06
C LEU A 171 -11.54 -4.25 -0.36
N THR A 172 -12.17 -5.34 -0.79
CA THR A 172 -11.48 -6.48 -1.43
C THR A 172 -11.90 -6.62 -2.87
N TYR A 173 -11.02 -7.09 -3.74
CA TYR A 173 -11.36 -7.32 -5.16
C TYR A 173 -12.60 -8.20 -5.33
N ALA A 174 -12.71 -9.29 -4.57
CA ALA A 174 -13.87 -10.18 -4.62
C ALA A 174 -15.15 -9.47 -4.14
N GLY A 175 -15.09 -8.73 -3.03
CA GLY A 175 -16.26 -8.00 -2.52
C GLY A 175 -16.73 -6.89 -3.47
N VAL A 176 -15.80 -6.19 -4.13
CA VAL A 176 -16.15 -5.19 -5.16
C VAL A 176 -16.85 -5.85 -6.34
N GLN A 177 -16.33 -6.98 -6.83
CA GLN A 177 -16.96 -7.72 -7.93
C GLN A 177 -18.37 -8.20 -7.56
N GLU A 178 -18.55 -8.75 -6.36
CA GLU A 178 -19.87 -9.19 -5.86
C GLU A 178 -20.85 -8.02 -5.78
N ALA A 179 -20.42 -6.85 -5.31
CA ALA A 179 -21.26 -5.66 -5.24
C ALA A 179 -21.65 -5.13 -6.63
N LEU A 180 -20.74 -5.20 -7.61
CA LEU A 180 -21.03 -4.86 -9.01
C LEU A 180 -22.04 -5.82 -9.62
N ASP A 181 -21.84 -7.13 -9.46
CA ASP A 181 -22.72 -8.17 -9.98
C ASP A 181 -24.13 -8.09 -9.37
N ALA A 182 -24.22 -7.69 -8.10
CA ALA A 182 -25.48 -7.50 -7.38
C ALA A 182 -26.14 -6.12 -7.63
N GLY A 183 -25.46 -5.18 -8.30
CA GLY A 183 -25.93 -3.81 -8.48
C GLY A 183 -26.03 -3.01 -7.18
N THR A 184 -25.21 -3.34 -6.18
CA THR A 184 -25.16 -2.68 -4.87
C THR A 184 -23.89 -1.85 -4.66
N ALA A 185 -22.98 -1.83 -5.63
CA ALA A 185 -21.81 -0.95 -5.62
C ALA A 185 -22.23 0.53 -5.60
N SER A 186 -21.44 1.37 -4.93
CA SER A 186 -21.63 2.83 -4.96
C SER A 186 -21.36 3.38 -6.36
N GLU A 187 -22.19 4.34 -6.80
CA GLU A 187 -21.93 5.17 -7.99
C GLU A 187 -20.86 6.23 -7.75
#